data_AF-A0A3D8YFS3-F1
#
_entry.id   AF-A0A3D8YFS3-F1
#
_cell.length_a   1.000
_cell.length_b   1.000
_cell.length_c   1.000
_cell.angle_alpha   90.00
_cell.angle_beta   90.00
_cell.angle_gamma   90.00
#
_symmetry.space_group_name_H-M   'P 1'
#
loop_
_entity.id
_entity.type
_entity.pdbx_description
1 polymer ?
#
loop_
_entity_poly.entity_id
_entity_poly.type
_entity_poly.pdbx_seq_one_letter_code
_entity_poly.pdbx_strand_id
1 'polypeptide(L)'
;MSNKSYVMWNNKGGVGKSTITFHIASVYAETNPDRDVIVIDMCPQANSSSMLMGGGKQSEAKLQELISKDEPQSVVGYITEATLNGDAEISKYITKLSDINSNLAENLYLISGDGNLELIAPLLSERAEATPLSAADKPWVKIHSIIKNLTSKRIDPSRSCTYFIDTNPSFAIYTQLAIVGGDKLLVPINADDSSIFAITGLFNLIWGTSVTHPVYGKYTFASKAKLNNLELPKISYLLGNRFTQKKGAAHAFKALSNEALNKMYSEFKSNPDKFEAVQDSINSISEFEVAYSVELRDFNSAGVVAANQGLPLSKMTRHTYTVYGEEIQVAKEQRELCKSTIENLVSRL
;
A
#
# COMPACT_ATOMS: atom_id res chain seq x y z
N MET A 1 13.08 19.46 2.85
CA MET A 1 11.92 18.66 2.41
C MET A 1 11.69 17.54 3.41
N SER A 2 10.43 17.18 3.68
CA SER A 2 10.06 16.09 4.60
C SER A 2 9.84 14.77 3.83
N ASN A 3 9.90 13.66 4.56
CA ASN A 3 9.47 12.38 4.02
C ASN A 3 7.95 12.37 3.78
N LYS A 4 7.50 11.46 2.92
CA LYS A 4 6.10 11.15 2.67
C LYS A 4 5.88 9.65 2.87
N SER A 5 4.75 9.21 3.41
CA SER A 5 4.38 7.78 3.44
C SER A 5 2.92 7.54 3.03
N TYR A 6 2.74 6.62 2.09
CA TYR A 6 1.45 6.22 1.53
C TYR A 6 1.23 4.74 1.84
N VAL A 7 0.15 4.41 2.54
CA VAL A 7 -0.29 3.03 2.77
C VAL A 7 -1.30 2.65 1.71
N MET A 8 -1.08 1.52 1.05
CA MET A 8 -2.02 0.94 0.10
C MET A 8 -2.85 -0.11 0.83
N TRP A 9 -4.10 0.18 1.24
CA TRP A 9 -4.91 -0.81 1.98
C TRP A 9 -6.40 -0.82 1.62
N ASN A 10 -6.94 -2.02 1.66
CA ASN A 10 -8.36 -2.36 1.64
C ASN A 10 -8.49 -3.75 2.27
N ASN A 11 -9.46 -3.95 3.16
CA ASN A 11 -9.74 -5.22 3.85
C ASN A 11 -10.22 -6.33 2.91
N LYS A 12 -10.46 -6.02 1.63
CA LYS A 12 -10.76 -7.00 0.59
C LYS A 12 -9.51 -7.45 -0.18
N GLY A 13 -9.38 -8.77 -0.37
CA GLY A 13 -8.39 -9.38 -1.25
C GLY A 13 -8.69 -9.15 -2.74
N GLY A 14 -7.67 -9.19 -3.60
CA GLY A 14 -7.86 -9.16 -5.06
C GLY A 14 -8.28 -7.80 -5.67
N VAL A 15 -8.19 -6.70 -4.91
CA VAL A 15 -8.45 -5.34 -5.43
C VAL A 15 -7.25 -4.71 -6.16
N GLY A 16 -6.11 -5.42 -6.25
CA GLY A 16 -4.93 -4.98 -6.99
C GLY A 16 -3.88 -4.20 -6.20
N LYS A 17 -3.92 -4.18 -4.85
CA LYS A 17 -2.98 -3.44 -3.97
C LYS A 17 -1.52 -3.54 -4.42
N SER A 18 -0.94 -4.74 -4.42
CA SER A 18 0.47 -4.96 -4.76
C SER A 18 0.82 -4.55 -6.19
N THR A 19 -0.07 -4.80 -7.14
CA THR A 19 0.11 -4.39 -8.55
C THR A 19 0.11 -2.88 -8.68
N ILE A 20 -0.84 -2.20 -8.03
CA ILE A 20 -0.91 -0.74 -8.03
C ILE A 20 0.34 -0.15 -7.35
N THR A 21 0.79 -0.72 -6.23
CA THR A 21 2.03 -0.32 -5.56
C THR A 21 3.24 -0.41 -6.49
N PHE A 22 3.40 -1.53 -7.21
CA PHE A 22 4.47 -1.69 -8.20
C PHE A 22 4.47 -0.57 -9.24
N HIS A 23 3.31 -0.28 -9.83
CA HIS A 23 3.18 0.72 -10.89
C HIS A 23 3.42 2.15 -10.39
N ILE A 24 2.78 2.52 -9.27
CA ILE A 24 2.96 3.85 -8.67
C ILE A 24 4.41 4.05 -8.27
N ALA A 25 5.02 3.12 -7.54
CA ALA A 25 6.39 3.28 -7.05
C ALA A 25 7.39 3.39 -8.21
N SER A 26 7.22 2.58 -9.27
CA SER A 26 8.07 2.62 -10.46
C SER A 26 8.00 3.97 -11.17
N VAL A 27 6.79 4.45 -11.47
CA VAL A 27 6.61 5.74 -12.17
C VAL A 27 6.96 6.92 -11.26
N TYR A 28 6.70 6.83 -9.96
CA TYR A 28 7.09 7.86 -8.99
C TYR A 28 8.60 8.04 -8.95
N ALA A 29 9.36 6.94 -8.93
CA ALA A 29 10.82 6.97 -8.93
C ALA A 29 11.37 7.62 -10.21
N GLU A 30 10.81 7.29 -11.38
CA GLU A 30 11.19 7.86 -12.67
C GLU A 30 10.92 9.38 -12.77
N THR A 31 9.82 9.84 -12.17
CA THR A 31 9.38 11.25 -12.24
C THR A 31 9.92 12.12 -11.10
N ASN A 32 10.51 11.53 -10.05
CA ASN A 32 11.07 12.22 -8.89
C ASN A 32 12.52 11.79 -8.62
N PRO A 33 13.48 12.04 -9.55
CA PRO A 33 14.86 11.55 -9.43
C PRO A 33 15.65 12.16 -8.27
N ASP A 34 15.15 13.23 -7.66
CA ASP A 34 15.70 13.93 -6.49
C ASP A 34 15.27 13.32 -5.14
N ARG A 35 14.33 12.37 -5.16
CA ARG A 35 13.83 11.66 -3.98
C ARG A 35 14.26 10.19 -3.99
N ASP A 36 14.38 9.61 -2.81
CA ASP A 36 14.49 8.15 -2.69
C ASP A 36 13.09 7.56 -2.52
N VAL A 37 12.74 6.58 -3.35
CA VAL A 37 11.45 5.89 -3.28
C VAL A 37 11.67 4.54 -2.65
N ILE A 38 10.92 4.23 -1.60
CA ILE A 38 11.06 2.98 -0.85
C ILE A 38 9.72 2.27 -0.80
N VAL A 39 9.68 1.04 -1.28
CA VAL A 39 8.53 0.15 -1.09
C VAL A 39 8.77 -0.68 0.17
N ILE A 40 7.79 -0.71 1.07
CA ILE A 40 7.75 -1.58 2.23
C ILE A 40 6.63 -2.59 1.99
N ASP A 41 6.98 -3.85 1.74
CA ASP A 41 5.99 -4.89 1.48
C ASP A 41 5.60 -5.59 2.78
N MET A 42 4.50 -5.14 3.40
CA MET A 42 3.94 -5.70 4.62
C MET A 42 2.95 -6.85 4.32
N CYS A 43 3.03 -7.45 3.13
CA CYS A 43 2.22 -8.61 2.76
C CYS A 43 3.06 -9.89 2.84
N PRO A 44 2.64 -10.90 3.64
CA PRO A 44 3.32 -12.20 3.70
C PRO A 44 3.50 -12.91 2.35
N GLN A 45 2.66 -12.61 1.36
CA GLN A 45 2.75 -13.18 0.02
C GLN A 45 3.83 -12.52 -0.85
N ALA A 46 4.38 -11.39 -0.41
CA ALA A 46 5.48 -10.67 -1.05
C ALA A 46 5.26 -10.38 -2.56
N ASN A 47 4.01 -10.11 -2.95
CA ASN A 47 3.63 -9.96 -4.35
C ASN A 47 4.26 -8.71 -4.98
N SER A 48 4.26 -7.57 -4.28
CA SER A 48 4.87 -6.34 -4.79
C SER A 48 6.39 -6.47 -4.85
N SER A 49 7.01 -7.14 -3.85
CA SER A 49 8.42 -7.50 -3.88
C SER A 49 8.79 -8.31 -5.11
N SER A 50 8.00 -9.35 -5.42
CA SER A 50 8.25 -10.22 -6.58
C SER A 50 8.16 -9.44 -7.90
N MET A 51 7.12 -8.60 -8.06
CA MET A 51 6.98 -7.75 -9.26
C MET A 51 8.16 -6.77 -9.41
N LEU A 52 8.56 -6.10 -8.32
CA LEU A 52 9.66 -5.13 -8.34
C LEU A 52 11.02 -5.78 -8.65
N MET A 53 11.26 -7.00 -8.17
CA MET A 53 12.49 -7.75 -8.48
C MET A 53 12.55 -8.37 -9.88
N GLY A 54 11.60 -8.05 -10.78
CA GLY A 54 11.60 -8.52 -12.17
C GLY A 54 10.53 -9.56 -12.49
N GLY A 55 9.76 -10.01 -11.49
CA GLY A 55 8.73 -11.02 -11.64
C GLY A 55 9.24 -12.40 -12.08
N GLY A 56 8.29 -13.32 -12.26
CA GLY A 56 8.57 -14.71 -12.66
C GLY A 56 9.46 -15.48 -11.69
N LYS A 57 10.14 -16.51 -12.19
CA LYS A 57 10.94 -17.43 -11.36
C LYS A 57 12.21 -16.80 -10.77
N GLN A 58 12.80 -15.83 -11.46
CA GLN A 58 14.05 -15.19 -11.00
C GLN A 58 13.81 -14.34 -9.75
N SER A 59 12.69 -13.59 -9.70
CA SER A 59 12.33 -12.83 -8.52
C SER A 59 12.08 -13.73 -7.31
N GLU A 60 11.44 -14.89 -7.51
CA GLU A 60 11.19 -15.85 -6.43
C GLU A 60 12.50 -16.35 -5.81
N ALA A 61 13.48 -16.74 -6.62
CA ALA A 61 14.77 -17.20 -6.13
C ALA A 61 15.50 -16.11 -5.32
N LYS A 62 15.48 -14.85 -5.81
CA LYS A 62 16.12 -13.74 -5.12
C LYS A 62 15.42 -13.39 -3.80
N LEU A 63 14.09 -13.42 -3.79
CA LEU A 63 13.30 -13.21 -2.58
C LEU A 63 13.61 -14.29 -1.53
N GLN A 64 13.69 -15.56 -1.94
CA GLN A 64 14.07 -16.65 -1.04
C GLN A 64 15.49 -16.49 -0.48
N GLU A 65 16.44 -16.01 -1.28
CA GLU A 65 17.80 -15.69 -0.81
C GLU A 65 17.80 -14.64 0.31
N LEU A 66 16.96 -13.61 0.21
CA LEU A 66 16.86 -12.56 1.23
C LEU A 66 16.21 -13.06 2.52
N ILE A 67 15.15 -13.87 2.41
CA ILE A 67 14.37 -14.38 3.55
C ILE A 67 15.10 -15.50 4.31
N SER A 68 15.91 -16.30 3.62
CA SER A 68 16.54 -17.51 4.21
C SER A 68 17.85 -17.24 4.96
N LYS A 69 18.26 -15.98 5.11
CA LYS A 69 19.43 -15.60 5.91
C LYS A 69 19.16 -15.82 7.40
N ASP A 70 20.20 -16.08 8.19
CA ASP A 70 20.10 -16.20 9.66
C ASP A 70 19.43 -14.96 10.28
N GLU A 71 19.77 -13.78 9.75
CA GLU A 71 19.03 -12.55 9.91
C GLU A 71 18.38 -12.20 8.57
N PRO A 72 17.06 -12.41 8.40
CA PRO A 72 16.38 -12.15 7.12
C PRO A 72 16.58 -10.71 6.67
N GLN A 73 17.04 -10.50 5.43
CA GLN A 73 17.12 -9.18 4.81
C GLN A 73 15.74 -8.81 4.26
N SER A 74 14.77 -8.67 5.15
CA SER A 74 13.36 -8.48 4.82
C SER A 74 12.68 -7.61 5.88
N VAL A 75 11.40 -7.35 5.68
CA VAL A 75 10.54 -6.68 6.67
C VAL A 75 10.49 -7.43 8.00
N VAL A 76 10.61 -8.77 8.01
CA VAL A 76 10.65 -9.58 9.24
C VAL A 76 11.95 -9.33 10.00
N GLY A 77 13.08 -9.29 9.32
CA GLY A 77 14.36 -8.93 9.95
C GLY A 77 14.29 -7.54 10.59
N TYR A 78 13.83 -6.54 9.83
CA TYR A 78 13.68 -5.17 10.33
C TYR A 78 12.79 -5.11 11.58
N ILE A 79 11.60 -5.72 11.53
CA ILE A 79 10.68 -5.72 12.66
C ILE A 79 11.29 -6.47 13.85
N THR A 80 12.03 -7.55 13.62
CA THR A 80 12.66 -8.34 14.68
C THR A 80 13.74 -7.53 15.39
N GLU A 81 14.67 -6.92 14.66
CA GLU A 81 15.71 -6.06 15.24
C GLU A 81 15.08 -4.88 15.98
N ALA A 82 14.10 -4.19 15.37
CA ALA A 82 13.43 -3.06 15.99
C ALA A 82 12.68 -3.45 17.27
N THR A 83 12.11 -4.64 17.31
CA THR A 83 11.42 -5.17 18.49
C THR A 83 12.39 -5.48 19.63
N LEU A 84 13.57 -6.01 19.32
CA LEU A 84 14.56 -6.40 20.33
C LEU A 84 15.36 -5.20 20.85
N ASN A 85 15.74 -4.29 19.96
CA ASN A 85 16.67 -3.19 20.25
C ASN A 85 15.97 -1.84 20.44
N GLY A 86 14.67 -1.75 20.11
CA GLY A 86 13.89 -0.51 20.10
C GLY A 86 14.05 0.32 18.82
N ASP A 87 15.03 -0.02 17.98
CA ASP A 87 15.23 0.53 16.64
C ASP A 87 15.99 -0.46 15.75
N ALA A 88 15.93 -0.29 14.43
CA ALA A 88 16.62 -1.14 13.45
C ALA A 88 17.36 -0.34 12.38
N GLU A 89 18.49 -0.85 11.91
CA GLU A 89 19.30 -0.14 10.90
C GLU A 89 18.74 -0.41 9.49
N ILE A 90 18.14 0.61 8.86
CA ILE A 90 17.47 0.46 7.55
C ILE A 90 18.40 -0.11 6.45
N SER A 91 19.68 0.24 6.49
CA SER A 91 20.71 -0.19 5.53
C SER A 91 20.87 -1.71 5.46
N LYS A 92 20.59 -2.44 6.55
CA LYS A 92 20.69 -3.90 6.62
C LYS A 92 19.58 -4.62 5.88
N TYR A 93 18.41 -4.01 5.76
CA TYR A 93 17.18 -4.65 5.25
C TYR A 93 16.73 -4.11 3.90
N ILE A 94 17.28 -2.99 3.47
CA ILE A 94 16.92 -2.36 2.21
C ILE A 94 17.67 -2.99 1.04
N THR A 95 16.98 -3.10 -0.10
CA THR A 95 17.50 -3.63 -1.35
C THR A 95 17.35 -2.57 -2.42
N LYS A 96 18.43 -2.21 -3.10
CA LYS A 96 18.38 -1.32 -4.27
C LYS A 96 17.90 -2.12 -5.48
N LEU A 97 16.78 -1.69 -6.07
CA LEU A 97 16.08 -2.52 -7.05
C LEU A 97 16.76 -2.57 -8.42
N SER A 98 17.50 -1.53 -8.82
CA SER A 98 18.23 -1.52 -10.09
C SER A 98 19.35 -2.56 -10.16
N ASP A 99 19.87 -3.01 -9.02
CA ASP A 99 20.88 -4.07 -8.93
C ASP A 99 20.31 -5.46 -9.29
N ILE A 100 18.99 -5.64 -9.22
CA ILE A 100 18.28 -6.90 -9.51
C ILE A 100 17.47 -6.78 -10.80
N ASN A 101 16.75 -5.67 -10.96
CA ASN A 101 15.88 -5.40 -12.08
C ASN A 101 16.30 -4.09 -12.77
N SER A 102 17.13 -4.23 -13.81
CA SER A 102 17.63 -3.11 -14.64
C SER A 102 16.54 -2.29 -15.35
N ASN A 103 15.28 -2.74 -15.32
CA ASN A 103 14.16 -1.96 -15.81
C ASN A 103 13.73 -0.86 -14.83
N LEU A 104 14.18 -0.85 -13.59
CA LEU A 104 13.76 0.14 -12.58
C LEU A 104 14.75 1.30 -12.46
N ALA A 105 14.27 2.42 -11.91
CA ALA A 105 15.09 3.60 -11.67
C ALA A 105 16.06 3.39 -10.48
N GLU A 106 17.20 4.07 -10.52
CA GLU A 106 18.29 3.94 -9.54
C GLU A 106 17.92 4.38 -8.11
N ASN A 107 16.91 5.23 -7.98
CA ASN A 107 16.42 5.78 -6.71
C ASN A 107 15.26 4.97 -6.10
N LEU A 108 14.99 3.77 -6.61
CA LEU A 108 13.93 2.89 -6.12
C LEU A 108 14.51 1.73 -5.30
N TYR A 109 13.99 1.60 -4.08
CA TYR A 109 14.43 0.64 -3.08
C TYR A 109 13.26 -0.18 -2.54
N LEU A 110 13.59 -1.33 -1.95
CA LEU A 110 12.63 -2.28 -1.39
C LEU A 110 13.07 -2.79 -0.03
N ILE A 111 12.16 -2.81 0.92
CA ILE A 111 12.20 -3.69 2.09
C ILE A 111 11.20 -4.81 1.80
N SER A 112 11.72 -5.99 1.49
CA SER A 112 10.93 -7.06 0.89
C SER A 112 9.96 -7.71 1.88
N GLY A 113 8.86 -8.22 1.35
CA GLY A 113 7.89 -9.01 2.08
C GLY A 113 8.48 -10.36 2.47
N ASP A 114 7.85 -11.00 3.46
CA ASP A 114 8.35 -12.24 4.03
C ASP A 114 7.19 -13.04 4.62
N GLY A 115 7.08 -14.32 4.22
CA GLY A 115 6.04 -15.21 4.70
C GLY A 115 6.10 -15.47 6.21
N ASN A 116 7.28 -15.30 6.82
CA ASN A 116 7.47 -15.42 8.26
C ASN A 116 6.73 -14.33 9.06
N LEU A 117 6.20 -13.28 8.41
CA LEU A 117 5.27 -12.32 9.04
C LEU A 117 4.11 -13.02 9.75
N GLU A 118 3.56 -14.08 9.14
CA GLU A 118 2.48 -14.87 9.74
C GLU A 118 2.96 -15.62 11.00
N LEU A 119 4.21 -16.11 10.98
CA LEU A 119 4.80 -16.84 12.12
C LEU A 119 5.12 -15.91 13.28
N ILE A 120 5.60 -14.70 13.01
CA ILE A 120 5.96 -13.75 14.08
C ILE A 120 4.77 -12.91 14.57
N ALA A 121 3.65 -12.88 13.84
CA ALA A 121 2.48 -12.08 14.22
C ALA A 121 1.94 -12.38 15.63
N PRO A 122 1.81 -13.65 16.08
CA PRO A 122 1.45 -13.94 17.47
C PRO A 122 2.47 -13.39 18.48
N LEU A 123 3.78 -13.51 18.19
CA LEU A 123 4.85 -13.02 19.06
C LEU A 123 4.85 -11.48 19.16
N LEU A 124 4.57 -10.79 18.06
CA LEU A 124 4.42 -9.33 18.06
C LEU A 124 3.19 -8.91 18.88
N SER A 125 2.10 -9.66 18.78
CA SER A 125 0.87 -9.39 19.52
C SER A 125 1.09 -9.59 21.02
N GLU A 126 1.75 -10.67 21.42
CA GLU A 126 2.13 -10.92 22.81
C GLU A 126 2.99 -9.79 23.36
N ARG A 127 4.00 -9.35 22.61
CA ARG A 127 4.85 -8.22 23.01
C ARG A 127 4.10 -6.89 23.09
N ALA A 128 3.17 -6.64 22.18
CA ALA A 128 2.36 -5.43 22.20
C ALA A 128 1.42 -5.37 23.42
N GLU A 129 0.92 -6.52 23.86
CA GLU A 129 0.04 -6.67 25.02
C GLU A 129 0.79 -6.95 26.32
N ALA A 130 2.12 -6.92 26.31
CA ALA A 130 2.93 -7.14 27.50
C ALA A 130 2.58 -6.15 28.61
N THR A 131 2.62 -6.62 29.86
CA THR A 131 2.36 -5.76 31.02
C THR A 131 3.44 -4.68 31.11
N PRO A 132 3.09 -3.39 31.10
CA PRO A 132 4.05 -2.31 31.26
C PRO A 132 4.84 -2.43 32.56
N LEU A 133 6.16 -2.29 32.48
CA LEU A 133 7.02 -2.30 33.67
C LEU A 133 6.97 -0.99 34.47
N SER A 134 6.52 0.10 33.84
CA SER A 134 6.33 1.41 34.45
C SER A 134 5.33 2.24 33.65
N ALA A 135 4.91 3.39 34.17
CA ALA A 135 4.02 4.31 33.45
C ALA A 135 4.62 4.89 32.14
N ALA A 136 5.96 4.92 32.05
CA ALA A 136 6.66 5.34 30.84
C ALA A 136 6.79 4.21 29.80
N ASP A 137 6.64 2.96 30.23
CA ASP A 137 6.70 1.81 29.33
C ASP A 137 5.38 1.65 28.57
N LYS A 138 5.44 1.70 27.24
CA LYS A 138 4.26 1.58 26.38
C LYS A 138 4.48 0.49 25.31
N PRO A 139 4.43 -0.81 25.67
CA PRO A 139 4.73 -1.90 24.74
C PRO A 139 3.88 -1.86 23.47
N TRP A 140 2.58 -1.60 23.61
CA TRP A 140 1.67 -1.48 22.47
C TRP A 140 2.10 -0.40 21.48
N VAL A 141 2.45 0.79 21.98
CA VAL A 141 2.92 1.92 21.17
C VAL A 141 4.26 1.61 20.52
N LYS A 142 5.21 1.02 21.27
CA LYS A 142 6.53 0.64 20.76
C LYS A 142 6.41 -0.29 19.55
N ILE A 143 5.61 -1.35 19.66
CA ILE A 143 5.39 -2.31 18.57
C ILE A 143 4.68 -1.67 17.38
N HIS A 144 3.57 -0.96 17.61
CA HIS A 144 2.79 -0.38 16.51
C HIS A 144 3.50 0.78 15.81
N SER A 145 4.48 1.43 16.45
CA SER A 145 5.23 2.54 15.86
C SER A 145 6.48 2.11 15.07
N ILE A 146 6.80 0.81 14.99
CA ILE A 146 8.01 0.31 14.30
C ILE A 146 8.10 0.84 12.86
N ILE A 147 7.01 0.74 12.08
CA ILE A 147 7.00 1.21 10.69
C ILE A 147 6.88 2.74 10.60
N LYS A 148 6.30 3.40 11.61
CA LYS A 148 6.33 4.87 11.69
C LYS A 148 7.75 5.40 11.91
N ASN A 149 8.51 4.73 12.77
CA ASN A 149 9.92 5.04 12.98
C ASN A 149 10.71 4.77 11.69
N LEU A 150 10.44 3.68 10.98
CA LEU A 150 11.06 3.38 9.69
C LEU A 150 10.81 4.48 8.64
N THR A 151 9.56 4.93 8.49
CA THR A 151 9.19 5.95 7.49
C THR A 151 9.70 7.36 7.84
N SER A 152 10.16 7.57 9.07
CA SER A 152 10.85 8.80 9.47
C SER A 152 12.33 8.86 9.04
N LYS A 153 12.92 7.72 8.66
CA LYS A 153 14.35 7.61 8.32
C LYS A 153 14.66 8.08 6.90
N ARG A 154 15.95 8.24 6.61
CA ARG A 154 16.46 8.52 5.27
C ARG A 154 17.57 7.53 4.95
N ILE A 155 17.70 7.19 3.67
CA ILE A 155 18.85 6.42 3.17
C ILE A 155 20.04 7.37 3.02
N ASP A 156 19.83 8.45 2.27
CA ASP A 156 20.75 9.57 2.15
C ASP A 156 20.20 10.77 2.95
N PRO A 157 20.93 11.31 3.95
CA PRO A 157 20.49 12.47 4.71
C PRO A 157 20.11 13.69 3.86
N SER A 158 20.73 13.84 2.68
CA SER A 158 20.52 14.95 1.75
C SER A 158 19.23 14.81 0.90
N ARG A 159 18.69 13.59 0.78
CA ARG A 159 17.51 13.29 -0.04
C ARG A 159 16.31 13.03 0.85
N SER A 160 15.13 13.45 0.41
CA SER A 160 13.89 13.09 1.10
C SER A 160 13.35 11.78 0.56
N CYS A 161 12.71 11.02 1.44
CA CYS A 161 12.14 9.73 1.06
C CYS A 161 10.63 9.84 0.74
N THR A 162 10.17 8.99 -0.16
CA THR A 162 8.75 8.68 -0.35
C THR A 162 8.55 7.18 -0.15
N TYR A 163 7.77 6.83 0.86
CA TYR A 163 7.47 5.44 1.22
C TYR A 163 6.12 5.01 0.64
N PHE A 164 6.09 3.86 -0.01
CA PHE A 164 4.86 3.15 -0.40
C PHE A 164 4.77 1.85 0.37
N ILE A 165 3.72 1.68 1.18
CA ILE A 165 3.55 0.53 2.06
C ILE A 165 2.46 -0.37 1.46
N ASP A 166 2.87 -1.51 0.90
CA ASP A 166 1.95 -2.54 0.44
C ASP A 166 1.47 -3.39 1.61
N THR A 167 0.24 -3.86 1.57
CA THR A 167 -0.38 -4.51 2.74
C THR A 167 -1.19 -5.75 2.38
N ASN A 168 -1.34 -6.62 3.38
CA ASN A 168 -2.27 -7.74 3.32
C ASN A 168 -3.73 -7.26 3.50
N PRO A 169 -4.73 -7.92 2.89
CA PRO A 169 -6.14 -7.65 3.17
C PRO A 169 -6.56 -7.90 4.63
N SER A 170 -6.01 -8.91 5.31
CA SER A 170 -6.28 -9.18 6.71
C SER A 170 -5.78 -8.04 7.59
N PHE A 171 -6.57 -7.64 8.60
CA PHE A 171 -6.20 -6.60 9.56
C PHE A 171 -5.40 -7.15 10.76
N ALA A 172 -4.44 -8.03 10.46
CA ALA A 172 -3.49 -8.58 11.42
C ALA A 172 -2.53 -7.49 11.94
N ILE A 173 -1.72 -7.84 12.96
CA ILE A 173 -0.82 -6.87 13.60
C ILE A 173 0.16 -6.22 12.61
N TYR A 174 0.71 -6.96 11.65
CA TYR A 174 1.60 -6.38 10.64
C TYR A 174 0.88 -5.35 9.73
N THR A 175 -0.40 -5.56 9.43
CA THR A 175 -1.22 -4.55 8.74
C THR A 175 -1.48 -3.34 9.64
N GLN A 176 -1.68 -3.53 10.93
CA GLN A 176 -1.83 -2.42 11.89
C GLN A 176 -0.54 -1.58 12.00
N LEU A 177 0.63 -2.23 12.03
CA LEU A 177 1.94 -1.57 11.94
C LEU A 177 2.07 -0.77 10.64
N ALA A 178 1.67 -1.36 9.51
CA ALA A 178 1.68 -0.69 8.20
C ALA A 178 0.81 0.57 8.22
N ILE A 179 -0.40 0.48 8.77
CA ILE A 179 -1.34 1.60 8.90
C ILE A 179 -0.73 2.73 9.73
N VAL A 180 -0.17 2.43 10.91
CA VAL A 180 0.49 3.45 11.76
C VAL A 180 1.73 4.05 11.07
N GLY A 181 2.38 3.31 10.18
CA GLY A 181 3.51 3.80 9.38
C GLY A 181 3.15 4.85 8.33
N GLY A 182 1.88 4.96 7.96
CA GLY A 182 1.41 5.86 6.91
C GLY A 182 0.96 7.23 7.40
N ASP A 183 1.25 8.27 6.62
CA ASP A 183 0.60 9.57 6.74
C ASP A 183 -0.68 9.65 5.88
N LYS A 184 -0.64 8.95 4.74
CA LYS A 184 -1.70 8.96 3.73
C LYS A 184 -2.14 7.54 3.41
N LEU A 185 -3.42 7.37 3.10
CA LEU A 185 -4.05 6.11 2.75
C LEU A 185 -4.56 6.17 1.30
N LEU A 186 -4.11 5.22 0.49
CA LEU A 186 -4.61 4.94 -0.84
C LEU A 186 -5.51 3.70 -0.76
N VAL A 187 -6.74 3.81 -1.25
CA VAL A 187 -7.77 2.78 -1.09
C VAL A 187 -8.18 2.24 -2.45
N PRO A 188 -7.65 1.08 -2.88
CA PRO A 188 -8.11 0.43 -4.11
C PRO A 188 -9.50 -0.15 -3.94
N ILE A 189 -10.38 0.09 -4.91
CA ILE A 189 -11.77 -0.37 -4.88
C ILE A 189 -12.12 -0.98 -6.22
N ASN A 190 -12.74 -2.17 -6.19
CA ASN A 190 -13.36 -2.79 -7.36
C ASN A 190 -14.86 -2.49 -7.38
N ALA A 191 -15.45 -2.46 -8.57
CA ALA A 191 -16.90 -2.29 -8.74
C ALA A 191 -17.67 -3.61 -8.50
N ASP A 192 -17.95 -3.94 -7.23
CA ASP A 192 -18.74 -5.10 -6.81
C ASP A 192 -19.33 -4.94 -5.39
N ASP A 193 -20.37 -5.70 -5.07
CA ASP A 193 -21.11 -5.58 -3.80
C ASP A 193 -20.22 -5.75 -2.57
N SER A 194 -19.30 -6.72 -2.60
CA SER A 194 -18.41 -6.97 -1.46
C SER A 194 -17.42 -5.81 -1.22
N SER A 195 -17.08 -5.04 -2.26
CA SER A 195 -16.27 -3.83 -2.11
C SER A 195 -17.02 -2.69 -1.43
N ILE A 196 -18.35 -2.61 -1.59
CA ILE A 196 -19.19 -1.62 -0.87
C ILE A 196 -19.20 -1.93 0.63
N PHE A 197 -19.35 -3.20 1.00
CA PHE A 197 -19.24 -3.63 2.40
C PHE A 197 -17.83 -3.42 2.96
N ALA A 198 -16.81 -3.63 2.13
CA ALA A 198 -15.41 -3.43 2.51
C ALA A 198 -15.13 -1.98 2.95
N ILE A 199 -15.74 -0.97 2.33
CA ILE A 199 -15.61 0.44 2.76
C ILE A 199 -15.98 0.60 4.24
N THR A 200 -17.14 0.08 4.66
CA THR A 200 -17.57 0.17 6.06
C THR A 200 -16.59 -0.56 6.98
N GLY A 201 -16.13 -1.74 6.56
CA GLY A 201 -15.12 -2.51 7.29
C GLY A 201 -13.82 -1.74 7.47
N LEU A 202 -13.32 -1.08 6.42
CA LEU A 202 -12.12 -0.25 6.44
C LEU A 202 -12.23 0.85 7.49
N PHE A 203 -13.33 1.60 7.50
CA PHE A 203 -13.54 2.68 8.47
C PHE A 203 -13.60 2.15 9.91
N ASN A 204 -14.36 1.06 10.11
CA ASN A 204 -14.51 0.44 11.43
C ASN A 204 -13.19 -0.11 11.98
N LEU A 205 -12.33 -0.66 11.11
CA LEU A 205 -11.05 -1.25 11.53
C LEU A 205 -10.02 -0.18 11.88
N ILE A 206 -9.88 0.87 11.07
CA ILE A 206 -8.89 1.93 11.28
C ILE A 206 -9.35 2.94 12.34
N TRP A 207 -10.57 3.47 12.21
CA TRP A 207 -11.06 4.60 13.04
C TRP A 207 -12.17 4.23 14.01
N GLY A 208 -12.68 3.00 13.96
CA GLY A 208 -13.68 2.49 14.91
C GLY A 208 -15.12 2.69 14.43
N THR A 209 -16.05 2.06 15.15
CA THR A 209 -17.49 2.17 14.89
C THR A 209 -18.08 3.38 15.61
N SER A 210 -19.18 3.93 15.08
CA SER A 210 -19.96 4.98 15.75
C SER A 210 -20.58 4.50 17.06
N VAL A 211 -21.01 3.24 17.11
CA VAL A 211 -21.52 2.57 18.31
C VAL A 211 -20.45 1.61 18.82
N THR A 212 -19.82 1.95 19.95
CA THR A 212 -18.83 1.08 20.60
C THR A 212 -19.53 -0.05 21.33
N HIS A 213 -19.16 -1.30 21.02
CA HIS A 213 -19.65 -2.44 21.79
C HIS A 213 -19.20 -2.33 23.27
N PRO A 214 -20.07 -2.51 24.27
CA PRO A 214 -19.74 -2.28 25.69
C PRO A 214 -18.52 -3.07 26.19
N VAL A 215 -18.39 -4.31 25.73
CA VAL A 215 -17.27 -5.20 26.09
C VAL A 215 -16.10 -5.10 25.10
N TYR A 216 -16.34 -5.40 23.82
CA TYR A 216 -15.28 -5.52 22.82
C TYR A 216 -14.72 -4.18 22.32
N GLY A 217 -15.46 -3.08 22.45
CA GLY A 217 -15.10 -1.78 21.88
C GLY A 217 -13.78 -1.22 22.42
N LYS A 218 -13.42 -1.53 23.68
CA LYS A 218 -12.16 -1.07 24.29
C LYS A 218 -10.91 -1.83 23.80
N TYR A 219 -11.09 -2.97 23.15
CA TYR A 219 -9.99 -3.82 22.70
C TYR A 219 -9.65 -3.64 21.22
N THR A 220 -10.43 -2.85 20.48
CA THR A 220 -10.18 -2.60 19.05
C THR A 220 -8.89 -1.80 18.84
N PHE A 221 -8.25 -2.00 17.69
CA PHE A 221 -7.11 -1.19 17.25
C PHE A 221 -7.42 0.30 17.32
N ALA A 222 -8.55 0.74 16.75
CA ALA A 222 -8.96 2.14 16.73
C ALA A 222 -9.04 2.76 18.13
N SER A 223 -9.64 2.05 19.10
CA SER A 223 -9.73 2.51 20.48
C SER A 223 -8.35 2.62 21.12
N LYS A 224 -7.48 1.62 20.95
CA LYS A 224 -6.10 1.63 21.49
C LYS A 224 -5.24 2.72 20.84
N ALA A 225 -5.35 2.91 19.52
CA ALA A 225 -4.66 3.97 18.79
C ALA A 225 -5.06 5.35 19.33
N LYS A 226 -6.37 5.59 19.50
CA LYS A 226 -6.89 6.84 20.08
C LYS A 226 -6.42 7.05 21.51
N LEU A 227 -6.48 6.03 22.37
CA LEU A 227 -6.05 6.09 23.78
C LEU A 227 -4.56 6.45 23.91
N ASN A 228 -3.75 6.02 22.93
CA ASN A 228 -2.32 6.29 22.89
C ASN A 228 -1.94 7.51 22.04
N ASN A 229 -2.91 8.25 21.51
CA ASN A 229 -2.71 9.40 20.61
C ASN A 229 -1.84 9.08 19.39
N LEU A 230 -2.00 7.89 18.81
CA LEU A 230 -1.36 7.59 17.53
C LEU A 230 -2.06 8.34 16.41
N GLU A 231 -1.27 8.98 15.56
CA GLU A 231 -1.74 9.53 14.31
C GLU A 231 -1.98 8.38 13.32
N LEU A 232 -3.15 8.40 12.69
CA LEU A 232 -3.55 7.41 11.69
C LEU A 232 -3.60 8.09 10.32
N PRO A 233 -3.33 7.34 9.23
CA PRO A 233 -3.24 7.92 7.90
C PRO A 233 -4.58 8.50 7.47
N LYS A 234 -4.57 9.53 6.64
CA LYS A 234 -5.78 10.11 6.05
C LYS A 234 -5.99 9.61 4.62
N ILE A 235 -7.23 9.39 4.22
CA ILE A 235 -7.59 8.98 2.86
C ILE A 235 -7.18 10.10 1.89
N SER A 236 -6.23 9.79 1.02
CA SER A 236 -5.75 10.70 -0.02
C SER A 236 -6.47 10.42 -1.33
N TYR A 237 -6.52 9.15 -1.77
CA TYR A 237 -7.23 8.78 -3.00
C TYR A 237 -7.91 7.40 -2.91
N LEU A 238 -9.07 7.32 -3.55
CA LEU A 238 -9.77 6.11 -3.94
C LEU A 238 -9.29 5.69 -5.32
N LEU A 239 -8.76 4.47 -5.43
CA LEU A 239 -8.18 3.96 -6.66
C LEU A 239 -9.13 2.96 -7.29
N GLY A 240 -9.93 3.47 -8.23
CA GLY A 240 -11.04 2.75 -8.79
C GLY A 240 -10.65 1.84 -9.96
N ASN A 241 -10.78 0.54 -9.80
CA ASN A 241 -10.57 -0.42 -10.88
C ASN A 241 -11.92 -0.73 -11.59
N ARG A 242 -12.02 -0.54 -12.91
CA ARG A 242 -13.21 -0.81 -13.77
C ARG A 242 -14.41 0.15 -13.63
N PHE A 243 -14.21 1.47 -13.54
CA PHE A 243 -15.32 2.43 -13.35
C PHE A 243 -16.08 2.74 -14.66
N THR A 244 -15.44 2.65 -15.84
CA THR A 244 -16.07 3.01 -17.12
C THR A 244 -15.70 2.08 -18.29
N GLN A 245 -16.40 0.96 -18.45
CA GLN A 245 -16.55 0.33 -19.78
C GLN A 245 -17.96 0.66 -20.30
N LYS A 246 -18.17 0.79 -21.62
CA LYS A 246 -19.48 1.18 -22.22
C LYS A 246 -20.17 0.00 -22.91
N LYS A 247 -21.48 -0.14 -22.62
CA LYS A 247 -22.51 -1.11 -23.08
C LYS A 247 -22.41 -2.57 -22.58
N GLY A 248 -23.52 -3.09 -22.05
CA GLY A 248 -23.61 -4.43 -21.45
C GLY A 248 -23.27 -4.45 -19.95
N ALA A 249 -22.53 -5.46 -19.49
CA ALA A 249 -22.04 -5.61 -18.09
C ALA A 249 -21.40 -4.33 -17.53
N ALA A 250 -20.82 -3.51 -18.41
CA ALA A 250 -20.43 -2.12 -18.24
C ALA A 250 -21.39 -1.22 -17.43
N HIS A 251 -22.71 -1.29 -17.67
CA HIS A 251 -23.68 -0.46 -16.95
C HIS A 251 -23.86 -0.92 -15.49
N ALA A 252 -23.79 -2.24 -15.25
CA ALA A 252 -23.84 -2.80 -13.90
C ALA A 252 -22.59 -2.41 -13.10
N PHE A 253 -21.40 -2.51 -13.71
CA PHE A 253 -20.16 -2.03 -13.09
C PHE A 253 -20.21 -0.54 -12.75
N LYS A 254 -20.74 0.29 -13.65
CA LYS A 254 -20.93 1.71 -13.36
C LYS A 254 -21.88 1.96 -12.19
N ALA A 255 -22.97 1.21 -12.08
CA ALA A 255 -23.91 1.33 -10.97
C ALA A 255 -23.25 0.95 -9.63
N LEU A 256 -22.49 -0.15 -9.60
CA LEU A 256 -21.75 -0.62 -8.42
C LEU A 256 -20.66 0.37 -8.00
N SER A 257 -19.94 0.91 -8.98
CA SER A 257 -18.94 1.96 -8.79
C SER A 257 -19.55 3.23 -8.18
N ASN A 258 -20.69 3.70 -8.72
CA ASN A 258 -21.42 4.84 -8.17
C ASN A 258 -21.86 4.57 -6.72
N GLU A 259 -22.28 3.35 -6.40
CA GLU A 259 -22.69 3.00 -5.05
C GLU A 259 -21.51 2.99 -4.07
N ALA A 260 -20.36 2.48 -4.48
CA ALA A 260 -19.13 2.58 -3.68
C ALA A 260 -18.73 4.05 -3.44
N LEU A 261 -18.83 4.90 -4.47
CA LEU A 261 -18.57 6.33 -4.37
C LEU A 261 -19.57 7.04 -3.45
N ASN A 262 -20.87 6.74 -3.57
CA ASN A 262 -21.91 7.24 -2.67
C ASN A 262 -21.61 6.89 -1.21
N LYS A 263 -21.21 5.63 -0.97
CA LYS A 263 -20.86 5.15 0.36
C LYS A 263 -19.65 5.90 0.92
N MET A 264 -18.58 6.04 0.14
CA MET A 264 -17.40 6.84 0.53
C MET A 264 -17.74 8.30 0.80
N TYR A 265 -18.58 8.93 -0.04
CA TYR A 265 -19.01 10.31 0.16
C TYR A 265 -19.86 10.47 1.42
N SER A 266 -20.65 9.45 1.79
CA SER A 266 -21.36 9.43 3.07
C SER A 266 -20.40 9.36 4.26
N GLU A 267 -19.34 8.55 4.17
CA GLU A 267 -18.30 8.49 5.20
C GLU A 267 -17.53 9.82 5.30
N PHE A 268 -17.24 10.47 4.18
CA PHE A 268 -16.63 11.80 4.13
C PHE A 268 -17.47 12.87 4.83
N LYS A 269 -18.77 12.93 4.53
CA LYS A 269 -19.68 13.89 5.19
C LYS A 269 -19.76 13.68 6.70
N SER A 270 -19.64 12.43 7.14
CA SER A 270 -19.74 12.08 8.56
C SER A 270 -18.41 12.27 9.30
N ASN A 271 -17.28 12.04 8.62
CA ASN A 271 -15.95 12.00 9.21
C ASN A 271 -14.91 12.71 8.29
N PRO A 272 -15.06 14.01 8.02
CA PRO A 272 -14.19 14.71 7.05
C PRO A 272 -12.73 14.77 7.49
N ASP A 273 -12.44 14.65 8.79
CA ASP A 273 -11.10 14.64 9.36
C ASP A 273 -10.27 13.40 8.97
N LYS A 274 -10.92 12.34 8.46
CA LYS A 274 -10.28 11.10 8.00
C LYS A 274 -9.76 11.20 6.56
N PHE A 275 -10.04 12.30 5.88
CA PHE A 275 -9.62 12.56 4.51
C PHE A 275 -8.56 13.65 4.48
N GLU A 276 -7.65 13.58 3.51
CA GLU A 276 -6.65 14.62 3.31
C GLU A 276 -7.33 15.95 2.98
N ALA A 277 -6.93 17.04 3.63
CA ALA A 277 -7.56 18.32 3.39
C ALA A 277 -7.32 18.78 1.94
N VAL A 278 -8.39 19.22 1.27
CA VAL A 278 -8.35 19.81 -0.07
C VAL A 278 -8.50 21.33 0.01
N GLN A 279 -8.07 22.05 -1.03
CA GLN A 279 -8.14 23.51 -1.07
C GLN A 279 -9.59 24.01 -1.19
N ASP A 280 -10.39 23.35 -2.03
CA ASP A 280 -11.77 23.74 -2.30
C ASP A 280 -12.75 23.00 -1.38
N SER A 281 -13.81 23.69 -0.97
CA SER A 281 -14.90 23.07 -0.22
C SER A 281 -15.64 22.07 -1.11
N ILE A 282 -15.86 20.85 -0.61
CA ILE A 282 -16.62 19.81 -1.31
C ILE A 282 -18.05 19.81 -0.80
N ASN A 283 -18.98 20.20 -1.67
CA ASN A 283 -20.42 20.31 -1.38
C ASN A 283 -21.26 19.31 -2.19
N SER A 284 -20.68 18.67 -3.22
CA SER A 284 -21.35 17.69 -4.05
C SER A 284 -20.55 16.39 -4.20
N ILE A 285 -21.23 15.30 -4.56
CA ILE A 285 -20.55 14.03 -4.85
C ILE A 285 -19.62 14.14 -6.07
N SER A 286 -19.96 14.99 -7.05
CA SER A 286 -19.12 15.21 -8.23
C SER A 286 -17.82 15.90 -7.86
N GLU A 287 -17.86 16.88 -6.94
CA GLU A 287 -16.66 17.52 -6.39
C GLU A 287 -15.84 16.54 -5.57
N PHE A 288 -16.49 15.68 -4.77
CA PHE A 288 -15.83 14.62 -4.02
C PHE A 288 -15.10 13.63 -4.95
N GLU A 289 -15.74 13.22 -6.05
CA GLU A 289 -15.15 12.33 -7.04
C GLU A 289 -13.90 12.94 -7.67
N VAL A 290 -13.96 14.21 -8.09
CA VAL A 290 -12.80 14.91 -8.66
C VAL A 290 -11.66 15.00 -7.64
N ALA A 291 -12.00 15.34 -6.39
CA ALA A 291 -11.04 15.55 -5.32
C ALA A 291 -10.32 14.25 -4.89
N TYR A 292 -11.06 13.16 -4.69
CA TYR A 292 -10.53 11.95 -4.06
C TYR A 292 -10.53 10.71 -4.95
N SER A 293 -11.18 10.69 -6.12
CA SER A 293 -11.23 9.50 -6.96
C SER A 293 -10.21 9.56 -8.10
N VAL A 294 -9.57 8.42 -8.36
CA VAL A 294 -8.73 8.18 -9.53
C VAL A 294 -9.13 6.87 -10.17
N GLU A 295 -9.52 6.92 -11.44
CA GLU A 295 -9.89 5.73 -12.20
C GLU A 295 -8.66 5.07 -12.81
N LEU A 296 -8.40 3.81 -12.44
CA LEU A 296 -7.32 2.98 -12.99
C LEU A 296 -7.80 2.16 -14.19
N ARG A 297 -7.77 2.75 -15.38
CA ARG A 297 -8.19 2.08 -16.64
C ARG A 297 -7.14 1.08 -17.14
N ASP A 298 -7.61 -0.02 -17.73
CA ASP A 298 -6.81 -1.06 -18.42
C ASP A 298 -5.66 -1.70 -17.62
N PHE A 299 -5.74 -1.64 -16.29
CA PHE A 299 -4.82 -2.34 -15.38
C PHE A 299 -4.87 -3.87 -15.48
N ASN A 300 -5.97 -4.41 -16.03
CA ASN A 300 -6.20 -5.85 -16.15
C ASN A 300 -5.54 -6.47 -17.41
N SER A 301 -4.96 -5.67 -18.31
CA SER A 301 -4.23 -6.15 -19.49
C SER A 301 -2.75 -5.74 -19.40
N ALA A 302 -2.42 -4.53 -19.86
CA ALA A 302 -1.05 -4.01 -19.87
C ALA A 302 -0.43 -4.03 -18.46
N GLY A 303 -1.20 -3.66 -17.44
CA GLY A 303 -0.74 -3.65 -16.05
C GLY A 303 -0.33 -5.01 -15.50
N VAL A 304 -1.04 -6.09 -15.89
CA VAL A 304 -0.72 -7.47 -15.49
C VAL A 304 0.55 -7.96 -16.16
N VAL A 305 0.69 -7.71 -17.46
CA VAL A 305 1.88 -8.09 -18.24
C VAL A 305 3.12 -7.37 -17.71
N ALA A 306 3.03 -6.06 -17.49
CA ALA A 306 4.10 -5.27 -16.88
C ALA A 306 4.52 -5.82 -15.51
N ALA A 307 3.55 -6.06 -14.62
CA ALA A 307 3.81 -6.59 -13.29
C ALA A 307 4.47 -7.99 -13.33
N ASN A 308 4.03 -8.86 -14.24
CA ASN A 308 4.60 -10.20 -14.39
C ASN A 308 6.07 -10.16 -14.84
N GLN A 309 6.46 -9.18 -15.64
CA GLN A 309 7.83 -9.01 -16.13
C GLN A 309 8.67 -8.03 -15.32
N GLY A 310 8.11 -7.47 -14.23
CA GLY A 310 8.72 -6.37 -13.50
C GLY A 310 9.11 -5.18 -14.38
N LEU A 311 8.33 -4.93 -15.44
CA LEU A 311 8.60 -3.89 -16.43
C LEU A 311 7.70 -2.68 -16.16
N PRO A 312 8.25 -1.49 -15.86
CA PRO A 312 7.44 -0.28 -15.75
C PRO A 312 6.63 0.00 -17.02
N LEU A 313 5.45 0.60 -16.87
CA LEU A 313 4.59 0.97 -18.01
C LEU A 313 5.31 1.89 -19.00
N SER A 314 6.19 2.77 -18.51
CA SER A 314 7.05 3.64 -19.32
C SER A 314 7.98 2.87 -20.26
N LYS A 315 8.35 1.63 -19.91
CA LYS A 315 9.24 0.76 -20.68
C LYS A 315 8.51 -0.31 -21.50
N MET A 316 7.18 -0.38 -21.43
CA MET A 316 6.36 -1.24 -22.29
C MET A 316 6.28 -0.71 -23.73
N THR A 317 7.35 -0.80 -24.51
CA THR A 317 7.42 -0.28 -25.90
C THR A 317 7.06 -1.30 -26.98
N ARG A 318 7.13 -2.59 -26.69
CA ARG A 318 6.88 -3.71 -27.62
C ARG A 318 5.39 -4.00 -27.82
N HIS A 319 5.05 -4.67 -28.92
CA HIS A 319 3.68 -5.13 -29.18
C HIS A 319 3.35 -6.46 -28.49
N THR A 320 4.35 -7.34 -28.37
CA THR A 320 4.22 -8.68 -27.80
C THR A 320 5.15 -8.84 -26.60
N TYR A 321 4.66 -9.54 -25.58
CA TYR A 321 5.36 -9.83 -24.33
C TYR A 321 5.16 -11.29 -23.96
N THR A 322 6.17 -11.92 -23.36
CA THR A 322 6.09 -13.31 -22.92
C THR A 322 5.66 -13.42 -21.46
N VAL A 323 4.59 -14.14 -21.17
CA VAL A 323 4.10 -14.42 -19.81
C VAL A 323 3.99 -15.93 -19.65
N TYR A 324 4.80 -16.52 -18.77
CA TYR A 324 4.86 -17.99 -18.57
C TYR A 324 5.04 -18.83 -19.85
N GLY A 325 5.74 -18.28 -20.87
CA GLY A 325 5.96 -18.95 -22.15
C GLY A 325 4.90 -18.66 -23.22
N GLU A 326 3.80 -17.99 -22.86
CA GLU A 326 2.76 -17.55 -23.78
C GLU A 326 3.06 -16.14 -24.32
N GLU A 327 2.80 -15.91 -25.60
CA GLU A 327 2.90 -14.59 -26.21
C GLU A 327 1.61 -13.80 -26.06
N ILE A 328 1.68 -12.71 -25.29
CA ILE A 328 0.56 -11.81 -25.05
C ILE A 328 0.75 -10.53 -25.86
N GLN A 329 -0.20 -10.25 -26.74
CA GLN A 329 -0.26 -8.99 -27.48
C GLN A 329 -0.94 -7.92 -26.64
N VAL A 330 -0.28 -6.76 -26.52
CA VAL A 330 -0.83 -5.60 -25.83
C VAL A 330 -0.87 -4.42 -26.80
N ALA A 331 -2.08 -3.95 -27.09
CA ALA A 331 -2.29 -2.84 -28.02
C ALA A 331 -1.57 -1.57 -27.52
N LYS A 332 -1.05 -0.77 -28.45
CA LYS A 332 -0.35 0.49 -28.11
C LYS A 332 -1.26 1.43 -27.29
N GLU A 333 -2.51 1.57 -27.71
CA GLU A 333 -3.51 2.42 -27.06
C GLU A 333 -3.73 2.03 -25.58
N GLN A 334 -3.80 0.72 -25.28
CA GLN A 334 -3.95 0.23 -23.90
C GLN A 334 -2.72 0.53 -23.05
N ARG A 335 -1.52 0.41 -23.62
CA ARG A 335 -0.26 0.74 -22.93
C ARG A 335 -0.18 2.22 -22.58
N GLU A 336 -0.47 3.09 -23.55
CA GLU A 336 -0.46 4.55 -23.34
C GLU A 336 -1.56 5.00 -22.36
N LEU A 337 -2.75 4.40 -22.41
CA LEU A 337 -3.83 4.72 -21.47
C LEU A 337 -3.46 4.32 -20.03
N CYS A 338 -2.93 3.12 -19.84
CA CYS A 338 -2.49 2.64 -18.53
C CYS A 338 -1.34 3.51 -17.98
N LYS A 339 -0.36 3.84 -18.84
CA LYS A 339 0.77 4.73 -18.51
C LYS A 339 0.30 6.12 -18.07
N SER A 340 -0.48 6.80 -18.93
CA SER A 340 -0.97 8.17 -18.64
C SER A 340 -1.84 8.22 -17.39
N THR A 341 -2.61 7.17 -17.12
CA THR A 341 -3.41 7.05 -15.90
C THR A 341 -2.54 7.02 -14.64
N ILE A 342 -1.45 6.25 -14.65
CA ILE A 342 -0.52 6.18 -13.51
C ILE A 342 0.33 7.44 -13.39
N GLU A 343 0.76 8.04 -14.50
CA GLU A 343 1.43 9.34 -14.47
C GLU A 343 0.54 10.43 -13.87
N ASN A 344 -0.76 10.43 -14.21
CA ASN A 344 -1.72 11.35 -13.60
C ASN A 344 -1.87 11.10 -12.10
N LEU A 345 -2.00 9.85 -11.67
CA LEU A 345 -2.04 9.50 -10.24
C LEU A 345 -0.78 9.97 -9.52
N VAL A 346 0.40 9.63 -10.04
CA VAL A 346 1.70 10.00 -9.47
C VAL A 346 1.86 11.51 -9.35
N SER A 347 1.41 12.29 -10.34
CA SER A 347 1.47 13.76 -10.28
C SER A 347 0.65 14.38 -9.13
N ARG A 348 -0.31 13.63 -8.58
CA ARG A 348 -1.16 14.03 -7.46
C ARG A 348 -0.60 13.62 -6.08
N LEU A 349 0.48 12.80 -6.03
CA LEU A 349 1.07 12.26 -4.80
C LEU A 349 2.26 13.11 -4.30
#